data_AF-A0A2N3DP82-F1
#
_entry.id   AF-A0A2N3DP82-F1
#
_cell.length_a   1.000
_cell.length_b   1.000
_cell.length_c   1.000
_cell.angle_alpha   90.00
_cell.angle_beta   90.00
_cell.angle_gamma   90.00
#
_symmetry.space_group_name_H-M   'P 1'
#
loop_
_entity.id
_entity.type
_entity.pdbx_description
1 polymer ?
#
loop_
_entity_poly.entity_id
_entity_poly.type
_entity_poly.pdbx_seq_one_letter_code
_entity_poly.pdbx_strand_id
1 'polypeptide(L)'
;ATLLASNDVLRAYAIAGLALPLLAGLSARALVAVALGLLTVHLALGLTALGTPLVDFYVKHWGTDALLWAERQFGRDPAALAALLEQGREGLGERIIRRGLGIPAQLATIMASIPINLAAIALGMGLWKAGMLRGEWRTFRLQRVAGIAALAALPGLLGLAAWLVAQGFPAALVGPVALVLSAPFDMLLGLAYAALAMAFLVRDKAFTRRLAAVGRLSLTNYLMTSVVLAAIFAPWGLGLFGEVTRAQAFTLSFVPIAAMLAWSPLWLARWGQGPFERLWRTWAKQLS
;
A
#
# COMPACT_ATOMS: atom_id res chain seq x y z
N ALA A 1 -12.36 7.74 -3.92
CA ALA A 1 -11.31 7.38 -2.94
C ALA A 1 -10.55 8.62 -2.45
N THR A 2 -9.87 9.36 -3.33
CA THR A 2 -9.12 10.61 -3.04
C THR A 2 -9.69 11.54 -1.95
N LEU A 3 -10.99 11.83 -2.02
CA LEU A 3 -11.66 12.76 -1.10
C LEU A 3 -11.93 12.13 0.29
N LEU A 4 -12.01 10.81 0.37
CA LEU A 4 -12.37 10.06 1.57
C LEU A 4 -11.15 9.48 2.29
N ALA A 5 -10.15 9.00 1.55
CA ALA A 5 -8.95 8.36 2.11
C ALA A 5 -7.70 9.21 1.84
N SER A 6 -6.92 9.48 2.89
CA SER A 6 -5.69 10.27 2.82
C SER A 6 -4.62 9.59 1.96
N ASN A 7 -4.51 8.26 2.07
CA ASN A 7 -3.46 7.43 1.48
C ASN A 7 -3.99 6.61 0.29
N ASP A 8 -4.77 7.25 -0.57
CA ASP A 8 -5.35 6.58 -1.73
C ASP A 8 -4.27 6.13 -2.74
N VAL A 9 -4.02 4.83 -2.82
CA VAL A 9 -3.02 4.24 -3.71
C VAL A 9 -3.46 4.17 -5.17
N LEU A 10 -4.75 4.32 -5.48
CA LEU A 10 -5.24 4.24 -6.87
C LEU A 10 -4.59 5.28 -7.77
N ARG A 11 -4.33 6.48 -7.26
CA ARG A 11 -3.64 7.53 -8.03
C ARG A 11 -2.20 7.14 -8.34
N ALA A 12 -1.49 6.60 -7.36
CA ALA A 12 -0.13 6.13 -7.55
C ALA A 12 -0.08 4.99 -8.59
N TYR A 13 -1.03 4.05 -8.51
CA TYR A 13 -1.15 2.95 -9.48
C TYR A 13 -1.59 3.42 -10.86
N ALA A 14 -2.45 4.43 -10.97
CA ALA A 14 -2.85 5.00 -12.26
C ALA A 14 -1.66 5.67 -12.95
N ILE A 15 -0.87 6.47 -12.23
CA ILE A 15 0.32 7.14 -12.78
C ILE A 15 1.38 6.11 -13.15
N ALA A 16 1.69 5.16 -12.26
CA ALA A 16 2.58 4.04 -12.56
C ALA A 16 2.07 3.22 -13.77
N GLY A 17 0.75 3.06 -13.86
CA GLY A 17 0.01 2.42 -14.95
C GLY A 17 0.35 2.98 -16.34
N LEU A 18 0.65 4.27 -16.44
CA LEU A 18 0.99 4.92 -17.71
C LEU A 18 2.33 4.43 -18.28
N ALA A 19 3.22 3.87 -17.45
CA ALA A 19 4.51 3.33 -17.90
C ALA A 19 4.43 1.88 -18.39
N LEU A 20 3.30 1.18 -18.18
CA LEU A 20 3.15 -0.23 -18.55
C LEU A 20 3.42 -0.53 -20.03
N PRO A 21 2.98 0.31 -21.00
CA PRO A 21 3.28 0.07 -22.41
C PRO A 21 4.79 0.02 -22.71
N LEU A 22 5.60 0.81 -22.00
CA LEU A 22 7.06 0.82 -22.14
C LEU A 22 7.69 -0.47 -21.61
N LEU A 23 7.06 -1.11 -20.63
CA LEU A 23 7.52 -2.35 -20.02
C LEU A 23 6.97 -3.60 -20.72
N ALA A 24 5.86 -3.47 -21.46
CA ALA A 24 5.10 -4.58 -22.02
C ALA A 24 5.91 -5.42 -23.02
N GLY A 25 6.89 -4.86 -23.72
CA GLY A 25 7.77 -5.58 -24.64
C GLY A 25 8.90 -6.37 -23.98
N LEU A 26 9.22 -6.08 -22.71
CA LEU A 26 10.42 -6.61 -22.06
C LEU A 26 10.31 -8.09 -21.69
N SER A 27 11.43 -8.82 -21.71
CA SER A 27 11.50 -10.21 -21.24
C SER A 27 11.28 -10.32 -19.72
N ALA A 28 10.95 -11.51 -19.22
CA ALA A 28 10.77 -11.73 -17.78
C ALA A 28 12.01 -11.33 -16.96
N ARG A 29 13.23 -11.64 -17.45
CA ARG A 29 14.49 -11.27 -16.79
C ARG A 29 14.72 -9.75 -16.80
N ALA A 30 14.42 -9.09 -17.92
CA ALA A 30 14.52 -7.64 -18.03
C ALA A 30 13.56 -6.93 -17.07
N LEU A 31 12.32 -7.43 -16.92
CA LEU A 31 11.34 -6.89 -15.98
C LEU A 31 11.77 -7.04 -14.51
N VAL A 32 12.39 -8.16 -14.15
CA VAL A 32 12.98 -8.33 -12.82
C VAL A 32 14.15 -7.36 -12.61
N ALA A 33 15.02 -7.17 -13.60
CA ALA A 33 16.11 -6.20 -13.52
C ALA A 33 15.59 -4.76 -13.37
N VAL A 34 14.54 -4.39 -14.11
CA VAL A 34 13.85 -3.10 -13.96
C VAL A 34 13.26 -2.95 -12.56
N ALA A 35 12.62 -3.98 -12.03
CA ALA A 35 12.08 -3.94 -10.67
C ALA A 35 13.17 -3.70 -9.61
N LEU A 36 14.31 -4.39 -9.73
CA LEU A 36 15.46 -4.19 -8.85
C LEU A 36 16.05 -2.79 -9.00
N GLY A 37 16.20 -2.29 -10.23
CA GLY A 37 16.69 -0.93 -10.48
C GLY A 37 15.77 0.13 -9.88
N LEU A 38 14.45 0.00 -10.05
CA LEU A 38 13.47 0.92 -9.48
C LEU A 38 13.41 0.84 -7.95
N LEU A 39 13.59 -0.35 -7.37
CA LEU A 39 13.73 -0.51 -5.92
C LEU A 39 14.99 0.20 -5.41
N THR A 40 16.12 0.08 -6.11
CA THR A 40 17.34 0.82 -5.77
C THR A 40 17.14 2.33 -5.87
N VAL A 41 16.43 2.81 -6.90
CA VAL A 41 16.06 4.23 -7.04
C VAL A 41 15.16 4.67 -5.88
N HIS A 42 14.17 3.86 -5.48
CA HIS A 42 13.33 4.14 -4.32
C HIS A 42 14.16 4.30 -3.05
N LEU A 43 15.10 3.38 -2.81
CA LEU A 43 16.01 3.44 -1.67
C LEU A 43 16.87 4.71 -1.70
N ALA A 44 17.49 5.01 -2.85
CA ALA A 44 18.34 6.19 -2.98
C ALA A 44 17.57 7.49 -2.76
N LEU A 45 16.41 7.66 -3.40
CA LEU A 45 15.57 8.84 -3.23
C LEU A 45 15.02 8.95 -1.80
N GLY A 46 14.58 7.83 -1.23
CA GLY A 46 14.07 7.77 0.13
C GLY A 46 15.14 8.11 1.17
N LEU A 47 16.37 7.62 1.00
CA LEU A 47 17.50 7.96 1.86
C LEU A 47 17.93 9.42 1.70
N THR A 48 17.89 9.98 0.50
CA THR A 48 18.13 11.42 0.32
C THR A 48 17.06 12.27 0.99
N ALA A 49 15.79 11.86 0.90
CA ALA A 49 14.66 12.60 1.46
C ALA A 49 14.53 12.48 2.99
N LEU A 50 14.81 11.29 3.54
CA LEU A 50 14.56 10.96 4.95
C LEU A 50 15.83 10.60 5.74
N GLY A 51 17.00 10.60 5.11
CA GLY A 51 18.26 10.22 5.76
C GLY A 51 18.86 11.31 6.65
N THR A 52 18.61 12.60 6.36
CA THR A 52 19.16 13.69 7.18
C THR A 52 18.70 13.63 8.64
N PRO A 53 17.40 13.48 8.96
CA PRO A 53 16.96 13.27 10.34
C PRO A 53 17.61 12.05 11.01
N LEU A 54 17.81 10.97 10.26
CA LEU A 54 18.46 9.75 10.75
C LEU A 54 19.91 10.02 11.18
N VAL A 55 20.67 10.72 10.34
CA VAL A 55 22.06 11.09 10.63
C VAL A 55 22.12 12.03 11.83
N ASP A 56 21.34 13.11 11.81
CA ASP A 56 21.30 14.12 12.89
C ASP A 56 20.99 13.47 14.25
N PHE A 57 20.04 12.54 14.28
CA PHE A 57 19.69 11.78 15.48
C PHE A 57 20.90 11.00 16.04
N TYR A 58 21.66 10.31 15.19
CA TYR A 58 22.79 9.49 15.61
C TYR A 58 24.03 10.29 16.00
N VAL A 59 24.30 11.41 15.32
CA VAL A 59 25.40 12.32 15.69
C VAL A 59 25.02 13.27 16.83
N LYS A 60 23.78 13.15 17.35
CA LYS A 60 23.24 13.97 18.45
C LYS A 60 23.22 15.47 18.12
N HIS A 61 22.97 15.80 16.85
CA HIS A 61 22.82 17.17 16.38
C HIS A 61 21.37 17.61 16.54
N TRP A 62 21.02 18.02 17.76
CA TRP A 62 19.65 18.34 18.13
C TRP A 62 19.19 19.71 17.63
N GLY A 63 17.89 19.86 17.43
CA GLY A 63 17.27 21.15 17.09
C GLY A 63 17.36 21.53 15.60
N THR A 64 17.83 20.62 14.74
CA THR A 64 17.84 20.86 13.30
C THR A 64 16.43 20.89 12.72
N ASP A 65 16.24 21.64 11.64
CA ASP A 65 14.97 21.66 10.90
C ASP A 65 14.54 20.27 10.43
N ALA A 66 15.51 19.41 10.10
CA ALA A 66 15.26 18.03 9.68
C ALA A 66 14.66 17.18 10.81
N LEU A 67 15.21 17.27 12.03
CA LEU A 67 14.65 16.57 13.20
C LEU A 67 13.28 17.12 13.59
N LEU A 68 13.09 18.45 13.57
CA LEU A 68 11.80 19.08 13.85
C LEU A 68 10.74 18.67 12.82
N TRP A 69 11.12 18.61 11.54
CA TRP A 69 10.24 18.11 10.49
C TRP A 69 9.86 16.65 10.72
N ALA A 70 10.83 15.78 11.05
CA ALA A 70 10.55 14.38 11.33
C ALA A 70 9.60 14.22 12.53
N GLU A 71 9.81 14.99 13.60
CA GLU A 71 8.96 14.96 14.79
C GLU A 71 7.52 15.38 14.49
N ARG A 72 7.31 16.38 13.62
CA ARG A 72 5.97 16.80 13.17
C ARG A 72 5.27 15.77 12.27
N GLN A 73 6.01 14.99 11.49
CA GLN A 73 5.44 14.04 10.52
C GLN A 73 5.23 12.64 11.10
N PHE A 74 6.18 12.16 11.90
CA PHE A 74 6.24 10.77 12.37
C PHE A 74 6.31 10.65 13.89
N GLY A 75 6.45 11.77 14.60
CA GLY A 75 6.68 11.83 16.03
C GLY A 75 5.42 12.12 16.84
N ARG A 76 5.63 12.78 17.98
CA ARG A 76 4.62 13.10 18.99
C ARG A 76 4.56 14.60 19.25
N ASP A 77 4.92 15.43 18.26
CA ASP A 77 4.82 16.89 18.35
C ASP A 77 3.40 17.30 18.78
N PRO A 78 3.22 17.98 19.93
CA PRO A 78 1.89 18.27 20.47
C PRO A 78 1.03 19.15 19.55
N ALA A 79 1.65 20.11 18.85
CA ALA A 79 0.94 21.02 17.96
C ALA A 79 0.47 20.30 16.69
N ALA A 80 1.33 19.46 16.09
CA ALA A 80 0.97 18.62 14.96
C ALA A 80 -0.14 17.62 15.33
N LEU A 81 -0.05 17.01 16.51
CA LEU A 81 -1.08 16.09 16.99
C LEU A 81 -2.42 16.81 17.21
N ALA A 82 -2.42 17.97 17.86
CA ALA A 82 -3.62 18.78 18.06
C ALA A 82 -4.26 19.16 16.72
N ALA A 83 -3.46 19.64 15.77
CA ALA A 83 -3.94 19.99 14.43
C ALA A 83 -4.54 18.78 13.69
N LEU A 84 -3.92 17.60 13.79
CA LEU A 84 -4.45 16.37 13.20
C LEU A 84 -5.77 15.93 13.84
N LEU A 85 -5.91 16.06 15.16
CA LEU A 85 -7.14 15.76 15.89
C LEU A 85 -8.28 16.72 15.52
N GLU A 86 -7.99 18.01 15.40
CA GLU A 86 -8.94 19.00 14.90
C GLU A 86 -9.35 18.73 13.46
N GLN A 87 -8.38 18.42 12.59
CA GLN A 87 -8.66 18.00 11.20
C GLN A 87 -9.50 16.70 11.15
N GLY A 88 -9.38 15.84 12.16
CA GLY A 88 -10.20 14.65 12.34
C GLY A 88 -11.68 14.95 12.60
N ARG A 89 -12.00 16.15 13.10
CA ARG A 89 -13.35 16.64 13.40
C ARG A 89 -14.04 17.34 12.22
N GLU A 90 -13.36 17.48 11.09
CA GLU A 90 -13.93 18.07 9.88
C GLU A 90 -15.17 17.32 9.39
N GLY A 91 -16.20 18.09 9.04
CA GLY A 91 -17.38 17.57 8.35
C GLY A 91 -17.04 17.05 6.95
N LEU A 92 -17.95 16.29 6.32
CA LEU A 92 -17.74 15.75 4.98
C LEU A 92 -17.47 16.85 3.93
N GLY A 93 -18.20 17.97 4.00
CA GLY A 93 -18.04 19.10 3.08
C GLY A 93 -16.67 19.78 3.20
N GLU A 94 -16.26 20.11 4.44
CA GLU A 94 -14.95 20.71 4.75
C GLU A 94 -13.81 19.81 4.26
N ARG A 95 -13.91 18.51 4.54
CA ARG A 95 -12.94 17.52 4.07
C ARG A 95 -12.87 17.49 2.55
N ILE A 96 -14.01 17.49 1.84
CA ILE A 96 -14.05 17.50 0.38
C ILE A 96 -13.35 18.74 -0.17
N ILE A 97 -13.63 19.93 0.39
CA ILE A 97 -13.01 21.19 -0.02
C ILE A 97 -11.50 21.14 0.20
N ARG A 98 -11.06 20.85 1.43
CA ARG A 98 -9.63 20.79 1.78
C ARG A 98 -8.89 19.77 0.91
N ARG A 99 -9.46 18.58 0.71
CA ARG A 99 -8.84 17.52 -0.10
C ARG A 99 -8.84 17.85 -1.59
N GLY A 100 -9.87 18.53 -2.09
CA GLY A 100 -9.96 19.00 -3.47
C GLY A 100 -8.92 20.07 -3.77
N LEU A 101 -8.78 21.07 -2.90
CA LEU A 101 -7.76 22.12 -3.02
C LEU A 101 -6.34 21.58 -2.82
N GLY A 102 -6.17 20.55 -1.98
CA GLY A 102 -4.89 19.92 -1.70
C GLY A 102 -4.42 18.89 -2.73
N ILE A 103 -5.09 18.72 -3.88
CA ILE A 103 -4.70 17.72 -4.90
C ILE A 103 -3.26 17.93 -5.40
N PRO A 104 -2.80 19.16 -5.76
CA PRO A 104 -1.43 19.36 -6.25
C PRO A 104 -0.35 18.90 -5.25
N ALA A 105 -0.48 19.26 -3.97
CA ALA A 105 0.45 18.85 -2.93
C ALA A 105 0.45 17.33 -2.70
N GLN A 106 -0.72 16.69 -2.79
CA GLN A 106 -0.83 15.23 -2.71
C GLN A 106 -0.16 14.54 -3.90
N LEU A 107 -0.26 15.11 -5.11
CA LEU A 107 0.41 14.56 -6.28
C LEU A 107 1.93 14.56 -6.09
N ALA A 108 2.52 15.65 -5.57
CA ALA A 108 3.95 15.69 -5.27
C ALA A 108 4.39 14.57 -4.30
N THR A 109 3.58 14.30 -3.27
CA THR A 109 3.86 13.19 -2.33
C THR A 109 3.73 11.82 -3.00
N ILE A 110 2.72 11.64 -3.87
CA ILE A 110 2.50 10.40 -4.61
C ILE A 110 3.64 10.12 -5.57
N MET A 111 4.23 11.15 -6.20
CA MET A 111 5.36 10.99 -7.11
C MET A 111 6.54 10.28 -6.45
N ALA A 112 6.80 10.53 -5.15
CA ALA A 112 7.86 9.87 -4.41
C ALA A 112 7.64 8.34 -4.26
N SER A 113 6.39 7.87 -4.34
CA SER A 113 6.05 6.44 -4.27
C SER A 113 6.05 5.73 -5.64
N ILE A 114 6.22 6.46 -6.74
CA ILE A 114 6.18 5.88 -8.09
C ILE A 114 7.25 4.79 -8.28
N PRO A 115 8.52 4.98 -7.86
CA PRO A 115 9.55 3.97 -8.08
C PRO A 115 9.19 2.62 -7.45
N ILE A 116 8.76 2.58 -6.19
CA ILE A 116 8.38 1.33 -5.52
C ILE A 116 7.14 0.69 -6.13
N ASN A 117 6.14 1.49 -6.53
CA ASN A 117 4.93 0.98 -7.18
C ASN A 117 5.23 0.39 -8.56
N LEU A 118 6.05 1.07 -9.36
CA LEU A 118 6.52 0.55 -10.65
C LEU A 118 7.42 -0.68 -10.46
N ALA A 119 8.23 -0.74 -9.41
CA ALA A 119 9.03 -1.91 -9.10
C ALA A 119 8.15 -3.13 -8.84
N ALA A 120 7.10 -2.98 -8.03
CA ALA A 120 6.14 -4.05 -7.74
C ALA A 120 5.38 -4.49 -9.00
N ILE A 121 4.93 -3.54 -9.83
CA ILE A 121 4.25 -3.82 -11.09
C ILE A 121 5.19 -4.56 -12.07
N ALA A 122 6.41 -4.06 -12.27
CA ALA A 122 7.40 -4.67 -13.15
C ALA A 122 7.75 -6.09 -12.68
N LEU A 123 7.93 -6.30 -11.36
CA LEU A 123 8.14 -7.62 -10.79
C LEU A 123 6.94 -8.54 -11.09
N GLY A 124 5.72 -8.08 -10.85
CA GLY A 124 4.49 -8.82 -11.16
C GLY A 124 4.39 -9.21 -12.64
N MET A 125 4.67 -8.28 -13.55
CA MET A 125 4.72 -8.54 -15.00
C MET A 125 5.81 -9.58 -15.33
N GLY A 126 6.99 -9.48 -14.70
CA GLY A 126 8.08 -10.44 -14.86
C GLY A 126 7.68 -11.85 -14.41
N LEU A 127 7.05 -11.96 -13.24
CA LEU A 127 6.56 -13.23 -12.68
C LEU A 127 5.42 -13.83 -13.52
N TRP A 128 4.56 -12.99 -14.10
CA TRP A 128 3.55 -13.42 -15.07
C TRP A 128 4.20 -14.00 -16.33
N LYS A 129 5.11 -13.26 -16.96
CA LYS A 129 5.82 -13.73 -18.16
C LYS A 129 6.70 -14.96 -17.91
N ALA A 130 7.22 -15.11 -16.69
CA ALA A 130 7.96 -16.29 -16.27
C ALA A 130 7.07 -17.53 -16.01
N GLY A 131 5.74 -17.39 -16.04
CA GLY A 131 4.80 -18.47 -15.83
C GLY A 131 4.35 -18.70 -14.39
N MET A 132 4.93 -18.01 -13.40
CA MET A 132 4.59 -18.20 -11.99
C MET A 132 3.13 -17.84 -11.72
N LEU A 133 2.71 -16.65 -12.14
CA LEU A 133 1.35 -16.16 -11.93
C LEU A 133 0.33 -16.74 -12.93
N ARG A 134 0.81 -17.41 -13.99
CA ARG A 134 -0.01 -18.20 -14.91
C ARG A 134 -0.31 -19.61 -14.39
N GLY A 135 0.29 -20.00 -13.26
CA GLY A 135 0.12 -21.33 -12.67
C GLY A 135 0.94 -22.43 -13.36
N GLU A 136 1.96 -22.06 -14.15
CA GLU A 136 2.81 -23.02 -14.89
C GLU A 136 3.90 -23.64 -14.00
N TRP A 137 4.16 -23.05 -12.83
CA TRP A 137 5.20 -23.52 -11.91
C TRP A 137 4.68 -24.62 -11.00
N ARG A 138 5.51 -25.66 -10.79
CA ARG A 138 5.23 -26.75 -9.84
C ARG A 138 5.14 -26.22 -8.41
N THR A 139 4.22 -26.78 -7.62
CA THR A 139 3.98 -26.41 -6.21
C THR A 139 5.26 -26.40 -5.36
N PHE A 140 6.14 -27.40 -5.52
CA PHE A 140 7.41 -27.46 -4.80
C PHE A 140 8.30 -26.23 -5.08
N ARG A 141 8.36 -25.77 -6.34
CA ARG A 141 9.12 -24.57 -6.70
C ARG A 141 8.52 -23.31 -6.07
N LEU A 142 7.20 -23.20 -6.07
CA LEU A 142 6.49 -22.09 -5.43
C LEU A 142 6.76 -22.03 -3.92
N GLN A 143 6.66 -23.18 -3.24
CA GLN A 143 6.97 -23.29 -1.80
C GLN A 143 8.44 -22.93 -1.51
N ARG A 144 9.38 -23.37 -2.35
CA ARG A 144 10.80 -23.02 -2.19
C ARG A 144 11.05 -21.52 -2.36
N VAL A 145 10.46 -20.90 -3.38
CA VAL A 145 10.55 -19.43 -3.57
C VAL A 145 9.94 -18.69 -2.39
N ALA A 146 8.75 -19.12 -1.93
CA ALA A 146 8.11 -18.53 -0.77
C ALA A 146 8.98 -18.65 0.49
N GLY A 147 9.56 -19.83 0.75
CA GLY A 147 10.43 -20.07 1.89
C GLY A 147 11.69 -19.21 1.85
N ILE A 148 12.38 -19.12 0.71
CA ILE A 148 13.58 -18.29 0.55
C ILE A 148 13.24 -16.80 0.72
N ALA A 149 12.17 -16.33 0.07
CA ALA A 149 11.76 -14.94 0.15
C ALA A 149 11.33 -14.55 1.57
N ALA A 150 10.58 -15.42 2.26
CA ALA A 150 10.19 -15.21 3.65
C ALA A 150 11.39 -15.26 4.61
N LEU A 151 12.34 -16.17 4.39
CA LEU A 151 13.57 -16.29 5.20
C LEU A 151 14.46 -15.06 5.08
N ALA A 152 14.45 -14.37 3.94
CA ALA A 152 15.12 -13.08 3.79
C ALA A 152 14.28 -11.91 4.36
N ALA A 153 12.98 -11.90 4.10
CA ALA A 153 12.09 -10.80 4.47
C ALA A 153 11.84 -10.70 5.97
N LEU A 154 11.46 -11.81 6.62
CA LEU A 154 11.00 -11.81 8.01
C LEU A 154 12.09 -11.38 8.99
N PRO A 155 13.34 -11.89 8.95
CA PRO A 155 14.39 -11.41 9.83
C PRO A 155 14.71 -9.93 9.62
N GLY A 156 14.69 -9.45 8.37
CA GLY A 156 14.89 -8.03 8.07
C GLY A 156 13.80 -7.15 8.69
N LEU A 157 12.53 -7.48 8.46
CA LEU A 157 11.39 -6.74 9.00
C LEU A 157 11.32 -6.81 10.52
N LEU A 158 11.52 -7.98 11.10
CA LEU A 158 11.54 -8.16 12.56
C LEU A 158 12.73 -7.45 13.19
N GLY A 159 13.90 -7.46 12.55
CA GLY A 159 15.08 -6.73 12.99
C GLY A 159 14.87 -5.21 12.97
N LEU A 160 14.29 -4.67 11.89
CA LEU A 160 13.91 -3.25 11.79
C LEU A 160 12.87 -2.86 12.85
N ALA A 161 11.87 -3.71 13.08
CA ALA A 161 10.86 -3.48 14.12
C ALA A 161 11.47 -3.53 15.53
N ALA A 162 12.31 -4.52 15.83
CA ALA A 162 13.01 -4.65 17.09
C ALA A 162 13.93 -3.45 17.35
N TRP A 163 14.63 -2.97 16.31
CA TRP A 163 15.45 -1.76 16.40
C TRP A 163 14.61 -0.52 16.73
N LEU A 164 13.48 -0.30 16.06
CA LEU A 164 12.56 0.81 16.40
C LEU A 164 12.04 0.73 17.84
N VAL A 165 11.66 -0.47 18.29
CA VAL A 165 11.18 -0.71 19.66
C VAL A 165 12.27 -0.39 20.67
N ALA A 166 13.50 -0.88 20.44
CA ALA A 166 14.64 -0.65 21.33
C ALA A 166 15.00 0.84 21.44
N GLN A 167 14.78 1.63 20.38
CA GLN A 167 15.02 3.07 20.38
C GLN A 167 13.84 3.90 20.91
N GLY A 168 12.69 3.29 21.22
CA GLY A 168 11.51 3.99 21.73
C GLY A 168 10.69 4.73 20.66
N PHE A 169 10.78 4.30 19.39
CA PHE A 169 10.13 4.92 18.23
C PHE A 169 10.48 6.41 18.03
N PRO A 170 11.75 6.78 17.88
CA PRO A 170 12.11 8.16 17.57
C PRO A 170 11.64 8.52 16.16
N ALA A 171 11.05 9.69 15.98
CA ALA A 171 10.45 10.11 14.71
C ALA A 171 11.45 10.10 13.55
N ALA A 172 12.71 10.45 13.85
CA ALA A 172 13.84 10.41 12.94
C ALA A 172 14.09 9.03 12.31
N LEU A 173 13.68 7.93 12.96
CA LEU A 173 13.85 6.57 12.45
C LEU A 173 12.55 6.01 11.88
N VAL A 174 11.38 6.38 12.42
CA VAL A 174 10.09 5.81 12.04
C VAL A 174 9.82 5.95 10.54
N GLY A 175 9.96 7.15 9.98
CA GLY A 175 9.76 7.42 8.55
C GLY A 175 10.71 6.61 7.66
N PRO A 176 12.05 6.75 7.82
CA PRO A 176 13.02 5.98 7.04
C PRO A 176 12.82 4.47 7.12
N VAL A 177 12.56 3.94 8.32
CA VAL A 177 12.40 2.49 8.51
C VAL A 177 11.15 1.99 7.80
N ALA A 178 10.01 2.64 8.01
CA ALA A 178 8.72 2.16 7.52
C ALA A 178 8.48 2.41 6.02
N LEU A 179 9.15 3.39 5.41
CA LEU A 179 8.90 3.79 4.02
C LEU A 179 10.06 3.47 3.07
N VAL A 180 11.28 3.28 3.59
CA VAL A 180 12.49 3.14 2.77
C VAL A 180 13.22 1.84 3.09
N LEU A 181 13.69 1.67 4.33
CA LEU A 181 14.53 0.52 4.70
C LEU A 181 13.76 -0.80 4.68
N SER A 182 12.45 -0.79 4.96
CA SER A 182 11.61 -1.99 4.86
C SER A 182 11.35 -2.43 3.42
N ALA A 183 11.41 -1.52 2.44
CA ALA A 183 10.89 -1.73 1.09
C ALA A 183 11.42 -3.01 0.37
N PRO A 184 12.72 -3.37 0.46
CA PRO A 184 13.20 -4.62 -0.14
C PRO A 184 12.60 -5.85 0.51
N PHE A 185 12.45 -5.83 1.84
CA PHE A 185 11.87 -6.93 2.59
C PHE A 185 10.36 -7.02 2.38
N ASP A 186 9.66 -5.88 2.25
CA ASP A 186 8.24 -5.82 1.89
C ASP A 186 7.99 -6.43 0.51
N MET A 187 8.85 -6.13 -0.47
CA MET A 187 8.78 -6.72 -1.82
C MET A 187 8.98 -8.24 -1.78
N LEU A 188 9.96 -8.71 -1.00
CA LEU A 188 10.23 -10.15 -0.83
C LEU A 188 9.07 -10.84 -0.09
N LEU A 189 8.50 -10.22 0.92
CA LEU A 189 7.33 -10.75 1.63
C LEU A 189 6.11 -10.82 0.70
N GLY A 190 5.91 -9.82 -0.14
CA GLY A 190 4.89 -9.82 -1.20
C GLY A 190 5.09 -10.96 -2.20
N LEU A 191 6.34 -11.22 -2.63
CA LEU A 191 6.68 -12.38 -3.46
C LEU A 191 6.36 -13.70 -2.74
N ALA A 192 6.66 -13.80 -1.45
CA ALA A 192 6.35 -14.97 -0.66
C ALA A 192 4.83 -15.23 -0.61
N TYR A 193 4.03 -14.18 -0.34
CA TYR A 193 2.57 -14.28 -0.33
C TYR A 193 2.01 -14.67 -1.69
N ALA A 194 2.50 -14.07 -2.79
CA ALA A 194 2.08 -14.44 -4.14
C ALA A 194 2.41 -15.91 -4.45
N ALA A 195 3.61 -16.37 -4.12
CA ALA A 195 4.03 -17.75 -4.35
C ALA A 195 3.21 -18.75 -3.52
N LEU A 196 2.91 -18.44 -2.25
CA LEU A 196 2.03 -19.27 -1.40
C LEU A 196 0.59 -19.31 -1.92
N ALA A 197 0.06 -18.17 -2.36
CA ALA A 197 -1.26 -18.10 -2.98
C ALA A 197 -1.32 -18.99 -4.22
N MET A 198 -0.31 -18.92 -5.10
CA MET A 198 -0.24 -19.79 -6.28
C MET A 198 -0.04 -21.27 -5.92
N ALA A 199 0.62 -21.58 -4.79
CA ALA A 199 0.82 -22.97 -4.35
C ALA A 199 -0.47 -23.61 -3.81
N PHE A 200 -1.31 -22.84 -3.10
CA PHE A 200 -2.39 -23.39 -2.29
C PHE A 200 -3.81 -22.92 -2.67
N LEU A 201 -3.94 -21.78 -3.34
CA LEU A 201 -5.22 -21.12 -3.65
C LEU A 201 -5.61 -21.19 -5.13
N VAL A 202 -4.95 -22.02 -5.95
CA VAL A 202 -5.31 -22.18 -7.38
C VAL A 202 -6.41 -23.23 -7.59
N ARG A 203 -6.61 -24.14 -6.63
CA ARG A 203 -7.64 -25.19 -6.73
C ARG A 203 -9.05 -24.60 -6.53
N ASP A 204 -10.01 -25.05 -7.33
CA ASP A 204 -11.42 -24.68 -7.18
C ASP A 204 -11.99 -25.25 -5.87
N LYS A 205 -12.00 -24.41 -4.84
CA LYS A 205 -12.58 -24.67 -3.53
C LYS A 205 -13.55 -23.54 -3.21
N ALA A 206 -14.51 -23.81 -2.33
CA ALA A 206 -15.49 -22.81 -1.90
C ALA A 206 -14.81 -21.50 -1.41
N PHE A 207 -13.72 -21.63 -0.64
CA PHE A 207 -12.94 -20.49 -0.19
C PHE A 207 -12.23 -19.76 -1.34
N THR A 208 -11.57 -20.48 -2.26
CA THR A 208 -10.95 -19.90 -3.45
C THR A 208 -11.95 -19.15 -4.32
N ARG A 209 -13.17 -19.69 -4.53
CA ARG A 209 -14.23 -19.02 -5.28
C ARG A 209 -14.67 -17.71 -4.64
N ARG A 210 -14.72 -17.65 -3.30
CA ARG A 210 -15.00 -16.40 -2.58
C ARG A 210 -13.87 -15.39 -2.76
N LEU A 211 -12.61 -15.80 -2.67
CA LEU A 211 -11.48 -14.91 -2.93
C LEU A 211 -11.46 -14.41 -4.38
N ALA A 212 -11.76 -15.29 -5.35
CA ALA A 212 -11.89 -14.91 -6.75
C ALA A 212 -13.03 -13.90 -6.96
N ALA A 213 -14.15 -14.05 -6.26
CA ALA A 213 -15.25 -13.08 -6.29
C ALA A 213 -14.81 -11.71 -5.76
N VAL A 214 -14.06 -11.66 -4.66
CA VAL A 214 -13.48 -10.40 -4.14
C VAL A 214 -12.54 -9.76 -5.16
N GLY A 215 -11.65 -10.55 -5.77
CA GLY A 215 -10.70 -10.07 -6.77
C GLY A 215 -11.36 -9.53 -8.06
N ARG A 216 -12.49 -10.11 -8.47
CA ARG A 216 -13.28 -9.62 -9.62
C ARG A 216 -14.01 -8.30 -9.34
N LEU A 217 -14.14 -7.91 -8.07
CA LEU A 217 -14.70 -6.65 -7.61
C LEU A 217 -13.63 -5.75 -6.97
N SER A 218 -12.36 -5.87 -7.36
CA SER A 218 -11.24 -5.18 -6.68
C SER A 218 -11.39 -3.66 -6.61
N LEU A 219 -11.82 -2.99 -7.67
CA LEU A 219 -12.00 -1.54 -7.70
C LEU A 219 -13.21 -1.12 -6.86
N THR A 220 -14.33 -1.82 -7.00
CA THR A 220 -15.52 -1.53 -6.19
C THR A 220 -15.25 -1.79 -4.72
N ASN A 221 -14.63 -2.92 -4.37
CA ASN A 221 -14.27 -3.25 -2.98
C ASN A 221 -13.30 -2.23 -2.39
N TYR A 222 -12.34 -1.74 -3.17
CA TYR A 222 -11.43 -0.69 -2.70
C TYR A 222 -12.17 0.62 -2.38
N LEU A 223 -13.07 1.04 -3.26
CA LEU A 223 -13.88 2.25 -3.06
C LEU A 223 -14.82 2.10 -1.86
N MET A 224 -15.49 0.95 -1.75
CA MET A 224 -16.36 0.65 -0.60
C MET A 224 -15.57 0.54 0.71
N THR A 225 -14.36 -0.03 0.69
CA THR A 225 -13.47 -0.05 1.86
C THR A 225 -13.10 1.36 2.30
N SER A 226 -12.81 2.25 1.34
CA SER A 226 -12.54 3.66 1.63
C SER A 226 -13.75 4.35 2.26
N VAL A 227 -14.97 4.08 1.77
CA VAL A 227 -16.22 4.61 2.34
C VAL A 227 -16.47 4.07 3.74
N VAL A 228 -16.34 2.76 3.94
CA VAL A 228 -16.57 2.10 5.24
C VAL A 228 -15.59 2.60 6.29
N LEU A 229 -14.29 2.63 5.99
CA LEU A 229 -13.29 3.15 6.92
C LEU A 229 -13.48 4.65 7.17
N ALA A 230 -13.83 5.43 6.14
CA ALA A 230 -14.16 6.84 6.35
C ALA A 230 -15.39 7.00 7.26
N ALA A 231 -16.43 6.17 7.10
CA ALA A 231 -17.61 6.20 7.98
C ALA A 231 -17.28 5.79 9.42
N ILE A 232 -16.38 4.83 9.62
CA ILE A 232 -15.95 4.41 10.96
C ILE A 232 -15.20 5.52 11.68
N PHE A 233 -14.31 6.25 10.99
CA PHE A 233 -13.44 7.23 11.67
C PHE A 233 -13.94 8.67 11.58
N ALA A 234 -14.67 9.05 10.54
CA ALA A 234 -15.07 10.42 10.34
C ALA A 234 -16.28 10.82 11.21
N PRO A 235 -16.42 12.11 11.57
CA PRO A 235 -17.48 12.60 12.45
C PRO A 235 -18.90 12.40 11.91
N TRP A 236 -19.06 12.30 10.59
CA TRP A 236 -20.36 12.03 9.96
C TRP A 236 -20.82 10.57 10.06
N GLY A 237 -19.99 9.68 10.61
CA GLY A 237 -20.34 8.29 10.91
C GLY A 237 -20.15 7.96 12.39
N LEU A 238 -19.22 7.07 12.73
CA LEU A 238 -18.96 6.68 14.12
C LEU A 238 -17.97 7.61 14.86
N GLY A 239 -17.26 8.50 14.14
CA GLY A 239 -16.41 9.51 14.75
C GLY A 239 -15.20 8.98 15.54
N LEU A 240 -14.70 7.78 15.23
CA LEU A 240 -13.65 7.13 16.04
C LEU A 240 -12.23 7.68 15.84
N PHE A 241 -12.04 8.76 15.08
CA PHE A 241 -10.73 9.34 14.85
C PHE A 241 -10.15 9.93 16.13
N GLY A 242 -9.00 9.41 16.58
CA GLY A 242 -8.37 9.82 17.84
C GLY A 242 -8.93 9.13 19.09
N GLU A 243 -10.05 8.40 18.96
CA GLU A 243 -10.76 7.78 20.10
C GLU A 243 -10.37 6.31 20.36
N VAL A 244 -9.65 5.68 19.42
CA VAL A 244 -9.28 4.27 19.50
C VAL A 244 -7.77 4.06 19.53
N THR A 245 -7.34 3.05 20.28
CA THR A 245 -5.95 2.60 20.29
C THR A 245 -5.54 2.02 18.93
N ARG A 246 -4.23 1.91 18.68
CA ARG A 246 -3.69 1.28 17.45
C ARG A 246 -4.17 -0.16 17.27
N ALA A 247 -4.29 -0.93 18.35
CA ALA A 247 -4.77 -2.31 18.32
C ALA A 247 -6.26 -2.39 17.96
N GLN A 248 -7.09 -1.50 18.50
CA GLN A 248 -8.50 -1.38 18.13
C GLN A 248 -8.65 -0.93 16.67
N ALA A 249 -7.87 0.06 16.21
CA ALA A 249 -7.88 0.49 14.81
C ALA A 249 -7.48 -0.65 13.86
N PHE A 250 -6.45 -1.44 14.20
CA PHE A 250 -6.10 -2.64 13.45
C PHE A 250 -7.23 -3.67 13.42
N THR A 251 -7.90 -3.89 14.56
CA THR A 251 -9.04 -4.82 14.64
C THR A 251 -10.23 -4.34 13.80
N LEU A 252 -10.50 -3.03 13.77
CA LEU A 252 -11.54 -2.43 12.94
C LEU A 252 -11.28 -2.62 11.44
N SER A 253 -10.03 -2.83 11.01
CA SER A 253 -9.73 -3.13 9.59
C SER A 253 -10.34 -4.46 9.10
N PHE A 254 -10.67 -5.39 10.01
CA PHE A 254 -11.35 -6.63 9.66
C PHE A 254 -12.81 -6.41 9.25
N VAL A 255 -13.43 -5.28 9.58
CA VAL A 255 -14.81 -4.96 9.20
C VAL A 255 -14.99 -4.90 7.67
N PRO A 256 -14.26 -4.06 6.91
CA PRO A 256 -14.36 -4.07 5.45
C PRO A 256 -13.88 -5.39 4.83
N ILE A 257 -12.94 -6.11 5.44
CA ILE A 257 -12.49 -7.44 4.98
C ILE A 257 -13.61 -8.47 5.06
N ALA A 258 -14.28 -8.57 6.21
CA ALA A 258 -15.41 -9.47 6.41
C ALA A 258 -16.56 -9.10 5.47
N ALA A 259 -16.86 -7.79 5.36
CA ALA A 259 -17.87 -7.30 4.44
C ALA A 259 -17.56 -7.76 3.01
N MET A 260 -16.38 -7.45 2.46
CA MET A 260 -16.04 -7.80 1.07
C MET A 260 -16.10 -9.30 0.79
N LEU A 261 -15.69 -10.14 1.73
CA LEU A 261 -15.80 -11.60 1.61
C LEU A 261 -17.26 -12.09 1.59
N ALA A 262 -18.17 -11.41 2.29
CA ALA A 262 -19.58 -11.76 2.35
C ALA A 262 -20.36 -11.26 1.12
N TRP A 263 -20.21 -10.00 0.73
CA TRP A 263 -21.06 -9.38 -0.29
C TRP A 263 -20.58 -9.64 -1.72
N SER A 264 -19.27 -9.82 -1.96
CA SER A 264 -18.73 -9.98 -3.32
C SER A 264 -19.31 -11.17 -4.09
N PRO A 265 -19.44 -12.38 -3.52
CA PRO A 265 -20.05 -13.51 -4.22
C PRO A 265 -21.53 -13.27 -4.56
N LEU A 266 -22.30 -12.69 -3.61
CA LEU A 266 -23.72 -12.39 -3.79
C LEU A 266 -23.94 -11.37 -4.90
N TRP A 267 -23.12 -10.32 -4.92
CA TRP A 267 -23.18 -9.29 -5.95
C TRP A 267 -22.88 -9.87 -7.33
N LEU A 268 -21.78 -10.62 -7.45
CA LEU A 268 -21.39 -11.21 -8.74
C LEU A 268 -22.40 -12.22 -9.25
N ALA A 269 -23.03 -13.01 -8.36
CA ALA A 269 -24.08 -13.93 -8.77
C ALA A 269 -25.27 -13.20 -9.42
N ARG A 270 -25.59 -11.98 -8.97
CA ARG A 270 -26.76 -11.22 -9.43
C ARG A 270 -26.46 -10.24 -10.58
N TRP A 271 -25.25 -9.65 -10.62
CA TRP A 271 -24.90 -8.55 -11.53
C TRP A 271 -23.71 -8.87 -12.45
N GLY A 272 -23.01 -9.98 -12.22
CA GLY A 272 -21.88 -10.46 -13.02
C GLY A 272 -20.58 -9.66 -12.91
N GLN A 273 -20.66 -8.37 -12.56
CA GLN A 273 -19.54 -7.43 -12.48
C GLN A 273 -19.84 -6.32 -11.47
N GLY A 274 -18.80 -5.72 -10.91
CA GLY A 274 -18.95 -4.55 -10.04
C GLY A 274 -19.29 -3.28 -10.82
N PRO A 275 -20.00 -2.34 -10.18
CA PRO A 275 -20.46 -1.10 -10.80
C PRO A 275 -19.29 -0.22 -11.27
N PHE A 276 -18.24 -0.09 -10.46
CA PHE A 276 -17.10 0.75 -10.83
C PHE A 276 -16.19 0.08 -11.86
N GLU A 277 -16.08 -1.24 -11.86
CA GLU A 277 -15.40 -1.97 -12.93
C GLU A 277 -16.16 -1.82 -14.25
N ARG A 278 -17.49 -1.83 -14.22
CA ARG A 278 -18.32 -1.61 -15.41
C ARG A 278 -18.10 -0.20 -15.95
N LEU A 279 -18.19 0.80 -15.08
CA LEU A 279 -17.93 2.20 -15.44
C LEU A 279 -16.53 2.35 -16.06
N TRP A 280 -15.49 1.88 -15.38
CA TRP A 280 -14.11 1.93 -15.88
C TRP A 280 -13.97 1.32 -17.28
N ARG A 281 -14.51 0.11 -17.49
CA ARG A 281 -14.42 -0.57 -18.81
C ARG A 281 -15.16 0.17 -19.90
N THR A 282 -16.32 0.76 -19.60
CA THR A 282 -17.08 1.54 -20.59
C THR A 282 -16.29 2.76 -21.05
N TRP A 283 -15.68 3.49 -20.12
CA TRP A 283 -14.89 4.68 -20.43
C TRP A 283 -13.58 4.34 -21.15
N ALA A 284 -12.89 3.27 -20.73
CA ALA A 284 -11.67 2.83 -21.39
C ALA A 284 -11.91 2.45 -22.87
N LYS A 285 -13.05 1.82 -23.18
CA LYS A 285 -13.43 1.49 -24.57
C LYS A 285 -13.75 2.69 -25.43
N GLN A 286 -14.19 3.81 -24.84
CA GLN A 286 -14.47 5.04 -25.59
C GLN A 286 -13.19 5.79 -25.98
N LEU A 287 -12.08 5.52 -25.27
CA LEU A 287 -10.79 6.15 -25.48
C LEU A 287 -9.85 5.33 -26.39
N SER A 288 -10.24 4.11 -26.75
CA SER A 288 -9.49 3.19 -27.64
C SER A 288 -10.11 3.13 -29.02
#